data_AF-W2TN11-F1
#
_entry.id   AF-W2TN11-F1
#
_cell.length_a   1.000
_cell.length_b   1.000
_cell.length_c   1.000
_cell.angle_alpha   90.00
_cell.angle_beta   90.00
_cell.angle_gamma   90.00
#
_symmetry.space_group_name_H-M   'P 1'
#
loop_
_entity.id
_entity.type
_entity.pdbx_description
1 polymer ?
#
loop_
_entity_poly.entity_id
_entity_poly.type
_entity_poly.pdbx_seq_one_letter_code
_entity_poly.pdbx_strand_id
1 'polypeptide(L)'
;MTLSLESRRRKPARPYGSRRDASYKWKEYFHGDLIGGLTVGIMHVPQGMAYASLAGVPPVYGMYSSFFASTVYMFFGTARHKRCSSLGVFAVASLMVGACLIRLNPDPENIIGNSTSPLADVGTLELTSALTLVVGIVQILFGVLRLGFLTTYLSDPLICGFTTGSAAHVLVAQLNKVLGVKLPRHEGTGMLLM
;
A
#
# COMPACT_ATOMS: atom_id res chain seq x y z
N MET A 1 -49.09 26.07 5.29
CA MET A 1 -49.63 25.26 4.17
C MET A 1 -48.66 25.49 3.02
N THR A 2 -47.54 24.79 2.90
CA THR A 2 -47.32 23.34 2.70
C THR A 2 -45.92 22.97 3.26
N LEU A 3 -45.84 22.13 4.30
CA LEU A 3 -45.48 20.71 4.21
C LEU A 3 -44.09 20.46 3.60
N SER A 4 -43.04 20.17 4.38
CA SER A 4 -42.88 18.99 5.26
C SER A 4 -42.74 17.65 4.53
N LEU A 5 -42.05 17.58 3.38
CA LEU A 5 -41.84 16.28 2.69
C LEU A 5 -40.48 16.01 2.03
N GLU A 6 -39.39 16.70 2.36
CA GLU A 6 -38.03 16.26 1.93
C GLU A 6 -37.12 15.90 3.13
N SER A 7 -37.74 15.48 4.24
CA SER A 7 -37.05 14.96 5.43
C SER A 7 -37.38 13.47 5.65
N ARG A 8 -37.36 12.68 4.57
CA ARG A 8 -37.45 11.21 4.65
C ARG A 8 -36.59 10.51 3.59
N ARG A 9 -35.27 10.44 3.85
CA ARG A 9 -34.50 9.17 3.76
C ARG A 9 -33.01 9.24 4.12
N ARG A 10 -32.58 10.11 5.05
CA ARG A 10 -31.37 9.75 5.81
C ARG A 10 -31.75 8.66 6.79
N LYS A 11 -31.46 7.40 6.44
CA LYS A 11 -31.41 6.31 7.43
C LYS A 11 -30.54 6.83 8.59
N PRO A 12 -30.98 6.72 9.85
CA PRO A 12 -30.12 7.09 10.96
C PRO A 12 -28.85 6.25 10.85
N ALA A 13 -27.69 6.91 10.84
CA ALA A 13 -26.41 6.23 10.93
C ALA A 13 -26.47 5.34 12.17
N ARG A 14 -26.28 4.03 11.98
CA ARG A 14 -26.23 3.07 13.10
C ARG A 14 -25.18 3.59 14.09
N PRO A 15 -25.49 3.74 15.38
CA PRO A 15 -24.55 4.28 16.35
C PRO A 15 -23.36 3.31 16.43
N TYR A 16 -22.23 3.73 15.86
CA TYR A 16 -20.99 2.98 15.96
C TYR A 16 -20.34 3.32 17.30
N GLY A 17 -20.89 2.75 18.37
CA GLY A 17 -20.35 2.96 19.71
C GLY A 17 -21.22 2.39 20.82
N SER A 18 -21.03 1.11 21.15
CA SER A 18 -21.07 0.69 22.55
C SER A 18 -20.21 -0.56 22.75
N ARG A 19 -19.20 -0.39 23.60
CA ARG A 19 -18.57 -1.34 24.52
C ARG A 19 -18.58 -2.84 24.17
N ARG A 20 -17.36 -3.39 24.01
CA ARG A 20 -16.85 -4.67 24.58
C ARG A 20 -17.82 -5.86 24.77
N ASP A 21 -18.78 -6.11 23.89
CA ASP A 21 -19.46 -7.40 23.90
C ASP A 21 -18.68 -8.38 23.02
N ALA A 22 -17.80 -9.13 23.70
CA ALA A 22 -16.90 -10.14 23.17
C ALA A 22 -17.63 -11.44 22.74
N SER A 23 -18.85 -11.34 22.21
CA SER A 23 -19.60 -12.51 21.76
C SER A 23 -19.79 -12.45 20.25
N TYR A 24 -18.87 -13.10 19.54
CA TYR A 24 -18.95 -13.24 18.08
C TYR A 24 -20.13 -14.14 17.74
N LYS A 25 -21.20 -13.59 17.15
CA LYS A 25 -22.32 -14.39 16.66
C LYS A 25 -21.92 -15.09 15.37
N TRP A 26 -21.23 -16.22 15.51
CA TRP A 26 -20.70 -17.02 14.40
C TRP A 26 -21.74 -17.26 13.30
N LYS A 27 -22.99 -17.57 13.64
CA LYS A 27 -24.03 -17.88 12.63
C LYS A 27 -24.49 -16.66 11.82
N GLU A 28 -24.39 -15.45 12.38
CA GLU A 28 -24.88 -14.21 11.75
C GLU A 28 -23.77 -13.51 10.94
N TYR A 29 -22.53 -13.54 11.44
CA TYR A 29 -21.40 -12.88 10.79
C TYR A 29 -20.63 -13.77 9.81
N PHE A 30 -20.69 -15.10 9.93
CA PHE A 30 -19.93 -16.02 9.07
C PHE A 30 -20.24 -15.84 7.58
N HIS A 31 -21.51 -15.65 7.22
CA HIS A 31 -21.89 -15.41 5.83
C HIS A 31 -21.41 -14.04 5.33
N GLY A 32 -21.46 -13.02 6.19
CA GLY A 32 -20.96 -11.68 5.88
C GLY A 32 -19.44 -11.63 5.72
N ASP A 33 -18.71 -12.33 6.58
CA ASP A 33 -17.25 -12.41 6.55
C ASP A 33 -16.76 -13.27 5.38
N LEU A 34 -17.47 -14.34 5.03
CA LEU A 34 -17.13 -15.19 3.89
C LEU A 34 -17.29 -14.43 2.57
N ILE A 35 -18.41 -13.75 2.37
CA ILE A 35 -18.65 -12.95 1.16
C ILE A 35 -17.71 -11.73 1.14
N GLY A 36 -17.50 -11.08 2.29
CA GLY A 36 -16.57 -9.96 2.42
C GLY A 36 -15.13 -10.36 2.12
N GLY A 37 -14.66 -11.45 2.71
CA GLY A 37 -13.32 -12.01 2.49
C GLY A 37 -13.10 -12.47 1.05
N LEU A 38 -14.10 -13.13 0.44
CA LEU A 38 -14.04 -13.53 -0.97
C LEU A 38 -13.96 -12.30 -1.90
N THR A 39 -14.78 -11.28 -1.65
CA THR A 39 -14.79 -10.04 -2.46
C THR A 39 -13.47 -9.30 -2.34
N VAL A 40 -12.95 -9.15 -1.12
CA VAL A 40 -11.65 -8.51 -0.85
C VAL A 40 -10.52 -9.31 -1.50
N GLY A 41 -10.54 -10.65 -1.40
CA GLY A 41 -9.56 -11.53 -2.02
C GLY A 41 -9.52 -11.39 -3.55
N ILE A 42 -10.69 -11.35 -4.20
CA ILE A 42 -10.79 -11.16 -5.66
C ILE A 42 -10.22 -9.81 -6.09
N MET A 43 -10.48 -8.72 -5.34
CA MET A 43 -9.91 -7.40 -5.65
C MET A 43 -8.40 -7.32 -5.41
N HIS A 44 -7.88 -8.10 -4.46
CA HIS A 44 -6.46 -8.06 -4.10
C HIS A 44 -5.55 -8.64 -5.20
N VAL A 45 -6.06 -9.57 -6.03
CA VAL A 45 -5.30 -10.20 -7.11
C VAL A 45 -4.80 -9.18 -8.15
N PRO A 46 -5.66 -8.42 -8.86
CA PRO A 46 -5.20 -7.42 -9.82
C PRO A 46 -4.43 -6.29 -9.14
N GLN A 47 -4.82 -5.90 -7.92
CA GLN A 47 -4.17 -4.83 -7.17
C GLN A 47 -2.71 -5.17 -6.82
N GLY A 48 -2.45 -6.38 -6.31
CA GLY A 48 -1.10 -6.83 -5.97
C GLY A 48 -0.19 -6.95 -7.19
N MET A 49 -0.71 -7.44 -8.32
CA MET A 49 0.03 -7.53 -9.58
C MET A 49 0.41 -6.15 -10.13
N ALA A 50 -0.53 -5.19 -10.11
CA ALA A 50 -0.30 -3.84 -10.58
C ALA A 50 0.80 -3.13 -9.78
N TYR A 51 0.82 -3.30 -8.46
CA TYR A 51 1.79 -2.67 -7.58
C TYR A 51 3.20 -3.28 -7.67
N ALA A 52 3.33 -4.60 -7.81
CA ALA A 52 4.63 -5.21 -8.10
C ALA A 52 5.21 -4.73 -9.45
N SER A 53 4.37 -4.60 -10.48
CA SER A 53 4.77 -4.00 -11.76
C SER A 53 5.19 -2.52 -11.63
N LEU A 54 4.63 -1.77 -10.67
CA LEU A 54 5.08 -0.40 -10.39
C LEU A 54 6.44 -0.35 -9.71
N ALA A 55 6.76 -1.33 -8.87
CA ALA A 55 8.07 -1.42 -8.22
C ALA A 55 9.19 -1.96 -9.14
N GLY A 56 8.85 -2.43 -10.35
CA GLY A 56 9.85 -3.00 -11.28
C GLY A 56 10.23 -4.45 -10.98
N VAL A 57 9.47 -5.14 -10.12
CA VAL A 57 9.67 -6.55 -9.74
C VAL A 57 8.62 -7.43 -10.45
N PRO A 58 8.89 -8.72 -10.69
CA PRO A 58 7.92 -9.61 -11.32
C PRO A 58 6.59 -9.66 -10.54
N PRO A 59 5.42 -9.58 -11.21
CA PRO A 59 4.11 -9.43 -10.56
C PRO A 59 3.77 -10.50 -9.52
N VAL A 60 4.31 -11.71 -9.70
CA VAL A 60 4.09 -12.86 -8.82
C VAL A 60 4.54 -12.57 -7.37
N TYR A 61 5.61 -11.80 -7.20
CA TYR A 61 6.13 -11.47 -5.86
C TYR A 61 5.23 -10.52 -5.08
N GLY A 62 4.43 -9.67 -5.75
CA GLY A 62 3.44 -8.82 -5.08
C GLY A 62 2.31 -9.63 -4.44
N MET A 63 1.91 -10.72 -5.09
CA MET A 63 0.92 -11.66 -4.59
C MET A 63 1.46 -12.46 -3.40
N TYR A 64 2.70 -12.95 -3.48
CA TYR A 64 3.34 -13.65 -2.35
C TYR A 64 3.45 -12.75 -1.12
N SER A 65 3.97 -11.53 -1.28
CA SER A 65 4.12 -10.57 -0.17
C SER A 65 2.79 -10.27 0.53
N SER A 66 1.73 -10.02 -0.25
CA SER A 66 0.40 -9.72 0.30
C SER A 66 -0.24 -10.89 1.05
N PHE A 67 -0.08 -12.11 0.53
CA PHE A 67 -0.63 -13.32 1.15
C PHE A 67 0.06 -13.62 2.49
N PHE A 68 1.39 -13.57 2.52
CA PHE A 68 2.16 -13.79 3.75
C PHE A 68 1.93 -12.68 4.78
N ALA A 69 1.89 -11.41 4.37
CA ALA A 69 1.63 -10.29 5.29
C ALA A 69 0.26 -10.41 5.99
N SER A 70 -0.78 -10.78 5.24
CA SER A 70 -2.12 -10.98 5.80
C SER A 70 -2.18 -12.14 6.79
N THR A 71 -1.51 -13.26 6.47
CA THR A 71 -1.47 -14.43 7.35
C THR A 71 -0.70 -14.15 8.64
N VAL A 72 0.46 -13.50 8.56
CA VAL A 72 1.25 -13.11 9.75
C VAL A 72 0.46 -12.13 10.62
N TYR A 73 -0.24 -11.17 10.02
CA TYR A 73 -1.10 -10.24 10.76
C TYR A 73 -2.29 -10.93 11.43
N MET A 74 -2.85 -11.98 10.84
CA MET A 74 -3.94 -12.75 11.46
C MET A 74 -3.52 -13.38 12.80
N PHE A 75 -2.27 -13.84 12.92
CA PHE A 75 -1.75 -14.44 14.15
C PHE A 75 -1.26 -13.42 15.19
N PHE A 76 -0.62 -12.32 14.76
CA PHE A 76 -0.01 -11.33 15.66
C PHE A 76 -0.85 -10.06 15.88
N GLY A 77 -1.93 -9.85 15.11
CA GLY A 77 -2.73 -8.63 15.11
C GLY A 77 -3.81 -8.59 16.19
N THR A 78 -3.75 -7.60 17.08
CA THR A 78 -4.69 -7.43 18.21
C THR A 78 -6.00 -6.70 17.83
N ALA A 79 -6.10 -6.12 16.63
CA ALA A 79 -7.24 -5.29 16.21
C ALA A 79 -8.08 -5.98 15.12
N ARG A 80 -9.12 -6.70 15.55
CA ARG A 80 -9.90 -7.64 14.72
C ARG A 80 -10.77 -7.06 13.60
N HIS A 81 -10.97 -5.74 13.49
CA HIS A 81 -11.98 -5.21 12.54
C HIS A 81 -11.71 -3.83 11.91
N LYS A 82 -10.96 -2.91 12.54
CA LYS A 82 -10.84 -1.52 12.04
C LYS A 82 -9.56 -1.21 11.24
N ARG A 83 -8.60 -2.13 11.19
CA ARG A 83 -7.25 -1.89 10.64
C ARG A 83 -6.87 -2.81 9.47
N CYS A 84 -7.64 -3.89 9.21
CA CYS A 84 -7.32 -4.90 8.20
C CYS A 84 -7.36 -4.40 6.75
N SER A 85 -8.16 -3.38 6.40
CA SER A 85 -8.35 -2.99 5.00
C SER A 85 -7.11 -2.35 4.34
N SER A 86 -6.07 -2.04 5.12
CA SER A 86 -4.90 -1.26 4.69
C SER A 86 -3.59 -1.91 5.10
N LEU A 87 -3.56 -3.24 5.18
CA LEU A 87 -2.34 -4.01 5.51
C LEU A 87 -1.93 -4.80 4.27
N GLY A 88 -1.49 -4.07 3.25
CA GLY A 88 -1.03 -4.63 1.99
C GLY A 88 -0.07 -3.69 1.29
N VAL A 89 0.41 -4.13 0.13
CA VAL A 89 1.25 -3.32 -0.75
C VAL A 89 0.50 -2.02 -1.10
N PHE A 90 1.13 -0.87 -0.84
CA PHE A 90 0.60 0.44 -1.21
C PHE A 90 1.24 0.93 -2.51
N ALA A 91 0.44 1.62 -3.33
CA ALA A 91 0.90 2.19 -4.60
C ALA A 91 2.10 3.12 -4.40
N VAL A 92 2.05 4.03 -3.41
CA VAL A 92 3.14 4.98 -3.12
C VAL A 92 4.40 4.24 -2.68
N ALA A 93 4.29 3.27 -1.76
CA ALA A 93 5.44 2.49 -1.31
C ALA A 93 6.09 1.71 -2.47
N SER A 94 5.27 1.17 -3.39
CA SER A 94 5.77 0.46 -4.58
C SER A 94 6.52 1.39 -5.54
N LEU A 95 6.02 2.62 -5.73
CA LEU A 95 6.72 3.65 -6.51
C LEU A 95 8.05 4.03 -5.86
N MET A 96 8.09 4.19 -4.54
CA MET A 96 9.34 4.50 -3.81
C MET A 96 10.37 3.37 -3.87
N VAL A 97 9.93 2.11 -3.83
CA VAL A 97 10.84 0.97 -4.04
C VAL A 97 11.39 0.98 -5.47
N GLY A 98 10.54 1.22 -6.47
CA GLY A 98 10.97 1.37 -7.86
C GLY A 98 11.95 2.52 -8.05
N ALA A 99 11.70 3.66 -7.41
CA ALA A 99 12.60 4.81 -7.36
C ALA A 99 13.98 4.44 -6.79
N CYS A 100 14.02 3.83 -5.59
CA CYS A 100 15.26 3.40 -4.97
C CYS A 100 16.04 2.40 -5.83
N LEU A 101 15.34 1.47 -6.50
CA LEU A 101 15.96 0.48 -7.38
C LEU A 101 16.68 1.13 -8.57
N ILE A 102 16.04 2.11 -9.22
CA ILE A 102 16.64 2.87 -10.34
C ILE A 102 17.85 3.68 -9.87
N ARG A 103 17.79 4.24 -8.65
CA ARG A 103 18.90 5.02 -8.07
C ARG A 103 20.12 4.16 -7.75
N LEU A 104 19.89 2.92 -7.34
CA LEU A 104 20.94 2.01 -6.89
C LEU A 104 21.51 1.15 -8.03
N ASN A 105 20.74 0.96 -9.09
CA ASN A 105 21.18 0.38 -10.35
C ASN A 105 20.75 1.27 -11.53
N PRO A 106 21.48 2.37 -11.81
CA PRO A 106 21.25 3.19 -12.98
C PRO A 106 21.71 2.43 -14.23
N ASP A 107 20.74 1.74 -14.84
CA ASP A 107 20.76 1.08 -16.15
C ASP A 107 21.67 -0.17 -16.34
N PRO A 108 21.08 -1.32 -16.74
CA PRO A 108 21.81 -2.43 -17.37
C PRO A 108 22.19 -2.14 -18.84
N GLU A 109 21.98 -0.92 -19.35
CA GLU A 109 22.19 -0.55 -20.76
C GLU A 109 23.54 0.14 -21.03
N ASN A 110 24.30 0.48 -19.98
CA ASN A 110 25.61 1.11 -20.08
C ASN A 110 26.77 0.12 -19.87
N ILE A 111 26.65 -1.10 -20.41
CA ILE A 111 27.73 -2.11 -20.46
C ILE A 111 28.72 -1.78 -21.61
N ILE A 112 29.11 -0.51 -21.72
CA ILE A 112 30.30 -0.08 -22.46
C ILE A 112 31.10 0.85 -21.53
N GLY A 113 31.33 0.38 -20.32
CA GLY A 113 32.09 1.11 -19.31
C GLY A 113 32.71 0.10 -18.38
N ASN A 114 34.02 -0.08 -18.50
CA ASN A 114 34.84 -1.01 -17.74
C ASN A 114 34.93 -0.57 -16.26
N SER A 115 33.80 -0.60 -15.54
CA SER A 115 33.69 -0.28 -14.13
C SER A 115 33.17 -1.51 -13.40
N THR A 116 34.11 -2.31 -12.90
CA THR A 116 33.89 -3.34 -11.89
C THR A 116 33.42 -2.67 -10.59
N SER A 117 32.15 -2.30 -10.51
CA SER A 117 31.46 -2.17 -9.24
C SER A 117 30.94 -3.57 -8.89
N PRO A 118 31.27 -4.14 -7.71
CA PRO A 118 30.80 -5.47 -7.30
C PRO A 118 29.27 -5.53 -7.04
N LEU A 119 28.53 -4.47 -7.40
CA LEU A 119 27.10 -4.32 -7.21
C LEU A 119 26.32 -4.30 -8.55
N ALA A 120 26.97 -4.35 -9.72
CA ALA A 120 26.27 -4.25 -11.01
C ALA A 120 25.47 -5.52 -11.38
N ASP A 121 25.78 -6.66 -10.76
CA ASP A 121 25.17 -7.97 -11.04
C ASP A 121 24.31 -8.50 -9.87
N VAL A 122 23.86 -7.61 -8.98
CA VAL A 122 22.89 -7.99 -7.95
C VAL A 122 21.50 -7.99 -8.55
N GLY A 123 20.78 -9.10 -8.42
CA GLY A 123 19.44 -9.22 -8.98
C GLY A 123 18.50 -8.18 -8.38
N THR A 124 17.62 -7.60 -9.20
CA THR A 124 16.55 -6.69 -8.73
C THR A 124 15.79 -7.24 -7.52
N LEU A 125 15.60 -8.56 -7.48
CA LEU A 125 14.94 -9.25 -6.36
C LEU A 125 15.79 -9.24 -5.09
N GLU A 126 17.09 -9.48 -5.17
CA GLU A 126 18.00 -9.48 -4.04
C GLU A 126 18.03 -8.09 -3.40
N LEU A 127 18.17 -7.06 -4.23
CA LEU A 127 18.19 -5.69 -3.75
C LEU A 127 16.85 -5.27 -3.11
N THR A 128 15.73 -5.64 -3.74
CA THR A 128 14.39 -5.37 -3.21
C THR A 128 14.17 -6.09 -1.87
N SER A 129 14.67 -7.32 -1.73
CA SER A 129 14.55 -8.11 -0.50
C SER A 129 15.39 -7.52 0.64
N ALA A 130 16.61 -7.06 0.36
CA ALA A 130 17.47 -6.39 1.32
C ALA A 130 16.87 -5.05 1.78
N LEU A 131 16.35 -4.25 0.84
CA LEU A 131 15.65 -3.01 1.15
C LEU A 131 14.43 -3.26 2.05
N THR A 132 13.62 -4.27 1.70
CA THR A 132 12.43 -4.65 2.48
C THR A 132 12.80 -5.11 3.89
N LEU A 133 13.90 -5.86 4.03
CA LEU A 133 14.42 -6.31 5.32
C LEU A 133 14.85 -5.13 6.20
N VAL A 134 15.60 -4.18 5.65
CA VAL A 134 16.01 -2.97 6.37
C VAL A 134 14.81 -2.15 6.81
N VAL A 135 13.82 -1.94 5.93
CA VAL A 135 12.55 -1.27 6.29
C VAL A 135 11.83 -2.00 7.42
N GLY A 136 11.81 -3.34 7.39
CA GLY A 136 11.24 -4.17 8.46
C GLY A 136 11.95 -3.99 9.81
N ILE A 137 13.29 -3.96 9.83
CA ILE A 137 14.07 -3.72 11.04
C ILE A 137 13.78 -2.33 11.61
N VAL A 138 13.76 -1.30 10.75
CA VAL A 138 13.44 0.08 11.17
C VAL A 138 12.02 0.16 11.73
N GLN A 139 11.06 -0.55 11.13
CA GLN A 139 9.68 -0.60 11.61
C GLN A 139 9.58 -1.27 13.00
N ILE A 140 10.32 -2.36 13.23
CA ILE A 140 10.41 -3.02 14.53
C ILE A 140 11.05 -2.07 15.56
N LEU A 141 12.13 -1.38 15.19
CA LEU A 141 12.79 -0.41 16.06
C LEU A 141 11.83 0.71 16.49
N PHE A 142 11.07 1.28 15.55
CA PHE A 142 10.04 2.27 15.88
C PHE A 142 8.92 1.71 16.77
N GLY A 143 8.57 0.43 16.59
CA GLY A 143 7.64 -0.29 17.48
C GLY A 143 8.19 -0.43 18.90
N VAL A 144 9.45 -0.83 19.05
CA VAL A 144 10.13 -0.99 20.36
C VAL A 144 10.30 0.35 21.07
N LEU A 145 10.67 1.40 20.32
CA LEU A 145 10.77 2.77 20.84
C LEU A 145 9.40 3.39 21.18
N ARG A 146 8.29 2.66 20.98
CA ARG A 146 6.91 3.10 21.23
C ARG A 146 6.59 4.47 20.60
N LEU A 147 7.15 4.75 19.43
CA LEU A 147 6.91 5.98 18.66
C LEU A 147 5.47 6.07 18.10
N GLY A 148 4.59 5.10 18.42
CA GLY A 148 3.15 5.20 18.17
C GLY A 148 2.51 6.46 18.75
N PHE A 149 3.06 7.01 19.85
CA PHE A 149 2.64 8.30 20.38
C PHE A 149 2.84 9.45 19.38
N LEU A 150 3.90 9.43 18.58
CA LEU A 150 4.15 10.48 17.58
C LEU A 150 3.09 10.48 16.48
N THR A 151 2.57 9.30 16.10
CA THR A 151 1.49 9.20 15.11
C THR A 151 0.17 9.79 15.60
N THR A 152 -0.07 9.84 16.92
CA THR A 152 -1.23 10.52 17.49
C THR A 152 -1.10 12.05 17.53
N TYR A 153 0.10 12.60 17.29
CA TYR A 153 0.30 14.05 17.16
C TYR A 153 0.17 14.57 15.73
N LEU A 154 0.08 13.69 14.74
CA LEU A 154 -0.23 14.13 13.38
C LEU A 154 -1.67 14.64 13.33
N SER A 155 -1.81 15.89 12.96
CA SER A 155 -3.11 16.53 12.81
C SER A 155 -3.91 15.86 11.69
N ASP A 156 -5.22 15.69 11.86
CA ASP A 156 -6.13 15.25 10.79
C ASP A 156 -5.90 15.95 9.43
N PRO A 157 -5.71 17.29 9.35
CA PRO A 157 -5.43 17.95 8.07
C PRO A 157 -4.11 17.53 7.41
N LEU A 158 -3.09 17.16 8.19
CA LEU A 158 -1.80 16.68 7.66
C LEU A 158 -1.98 15.31 7.01
N ILE A 159 -2.71 14.40 7.65
CA ILE A 159 -2.98 13.05 7.13
C ILE A 159 -3.83 13.14 5.85
N CYS A 160 -4.85 14.01 5.84
CA CYS A 160 -5.67 14.28 4.66
C CYS A 160 -4.84 14.88 3.51
N GLY A 161 -3.96 15.85 3.81
CA GLY A 161 -3.05 16.45 2.83
C GLY A 161 -2.08 15.43 2.23
N PHE A 162 -1.43 14.62 3.07
CA PHE A 162 -0.53 13.55 2.63
C PHE A 162 -1.25 12.51 1.76
N THR A 163 -2.45 12.10 2.14
CA THR A 163 -3.24 11.12 1.38
C THR A 163 -3.67 11.69 0.02
N THR A 164 -4.08 12.96 -0.02
CA THR A 164 -4.46 13.65 -1.26
C THR A 164 -3.26 13.82 -2.20
N GLY A 165 -2.11 14.25 -1.66
CA GLY A 165 -0.86 14.38 -2.43
C GLY A 165 -0.36 13.02 -2.94
N SER A 166 -0.43 11.99 -2.09
CA SER A 166 -0.13 10.61 -2.46
C SER A 166 -1.04 10.08 -3.58
N ALA A 167 -2.34 10.38 -3.52
CA ALA A 167 -3.29 9.98 -4.55
C ALA A 167 -2.99 10.67 -5.89
N ALA A 168 -2.72 11.98 -5.87
CA ALA A 168 -2.30 12.73 -7.06
C ALA A 168 -0.99 12.17 -7.65
N HIS A 169 0.00 11.88 -6.80
CA HIS A 169 1.26 11.28 -7.21
C HIS A 169 1.08 9.91 -7.88
N VAL A 170 0.22 9.05 -7.30
CA VAL A 170 -0.10 7.74 -7.88
C VAL A 170 -0.83 7.89 -9.22
N LEU A 171 -1.74 8.84 -9.35
CA LEU A 171 -2.45 9.13 -10.60
C LEU A 171 -1.47 9.52 -11.70
N VAL A 172 -0.55 10.45 -11.42
CA VAL A 172 0.51 10.86 -12.35
C VAL A 172 1.38 9.66 -12.74
N ALA A 173 1.76 8.82 -11.77
CA ALA A 173 2.56 7.63 -12.03
C ALA A 173 1.84 6.54 -12.85
N GLN A 174 0.49 6.47 -12.79
CA GLN A 174 -0.30 5.58 -13.66
C GLN A 174 -0.61 6.19 -15.02
N LEU A 175 -0.63 7.52 -15.14
CA LEU A 175 -1.00 8.21 -16.38
C LEU A 175 -0.08 7.80 -17.55
N ASN A 176 1.20 7.63 -17.27
CA ASN A 176 2.20 7.14 -18.23
C ASN A 176 1.89 5.71 -18.74
N LYS A 177 1.29 4.84 -17.90
CA LYS A 177 0.85 3.51 -18.31
C LYS A 177 -0.43 3.53 -19.15
N VAL A 178 -1.32 4.49 -18.90
CA VAL A 178 -2.60 4.63 -19.62
C VAL A 178 -2.41 5.28 -21.00
N LEU A 179 -1.50 6.25 -21.11
CA LEU A 179 -1.20 6.95 -22.36
C LEU A 179 -0.38 6.11 -23.36
N GLY A 180 0.10 4.93 -22.97
CA GLY A 180 0.71 3.95 -23.87
C GLY A 180 2.10 4.32 -24.41
N VAL A 181 2.66 5.46 -24.00
CA VAL A 181 4.01 5.87 -24.36
C VAL A 181 5.01 5.19 -23.41
N LYS A 182 5.94 4.40 -23.97
CA LYS A 182 7.07 3.83 -23.23
C LYS A 182 8.07 4.95 -22.92
N LEU A 183 7.79 5.80 -21.92
CA LEU A 183 8.78 6.77 -21.48
C LEU A 183 9.89 6.07 -20.67
N PRO A 184 11.17 6.41 -20.91
CA PRO A 184 12.25 6.03 -20.02
C PRO A 184 11.95 6.59 -18.63
N ARG A 185 12.02 5.72 -17.61
CA ARG A 185 11.76 6.06 -16.21
C ARG A 185 12.87 6.98 -15.69
N HIS A 186 12.69 8.29 -15.87
CA HIS A 186 13.55 9.31 -15.27
C HIS A 186 12.93 9.87 -13.99
N GLU A 187 13.73 9.98 -12.93
CA GLU A 187 13.29 10.61 -11.68
C GLU A 187 14.01 11.93 -11.41
N GLY A 188 13.23 13.01 -11.34
CA GLY A 188 13.62 14.35 -10.92
C GLY A 188 12.41 15.27 -10.78
N THR A 189 12.60 16.48 -10.22
CA THR A 189 11.56 17.51 -10.05
C THR A 189 10.84 17.88 -11.36
N GLY A 190 11.40 17.52 -12.52
CA GLY A 190 10.82 17.72 -13.86
C GLY A 190 9.77 16.70 -14.31
N MET A 191 9.47 15.63 -13.56
CA MET A 191 8.49 14.59 -13.98
C MET A 191 7.05 15.10 -14.16
N LEU A 192 6.73 16.29 -13.64
CA LEU A 192 5.40 16.92 -13.82
C LEU A 192 5.32 17.85 -15.04
N LEU A 193 6.45 18.18 -15.68
CA LEU A 193 6.54 19.18 -16.75
C LEU A 193 7.00 18.60 -18.10
N MET A 194 7.24 17.29 -18.17
CA MET A 194 7.67 16.57 -19.37
C MET A 194 6.94 15.24 -19.47
#